data_AF-A0A9P0X0V4-F1
#
_entry.id   AF-A0A9P0X0V4-F1
#
_cell.length_a   1.000
_cell.length_b   1.000
_cell.length_c   1.000
_cell.angle_alpha   90.00
_cell.angle_beta   90.00
_cell.angle_gamma   90.00
#
_symmetry.space_group_name_H-M   'P 1'
#
loop_
_entity.id
_entity.type
_entity.pdbx_description
1 polymer ?
#
loop_
_entity_poly.entity_id
_entity_poly.type
_entity_poly.pdbx_seq_one_letter_code
_entity_poly.pdbx_strand_id
1 'polypeptide(L)'
;MKTELSSVKNDLLDFRQSVDFLSTMHDEIISAIDTLAKVNALISREYFELKSTVSDLSDRLNNLEQHTLEHNLEMQGVPEHHNENLPNLLKQCSRVIGHDLKEDSIVECSSRTQLVRRRKNFDINLHG
;
A
#
# COMPACT_ATOMS: atom_id res chain seq x y z
N MET A 1 -14.53 -64.42 42.22
CA MET A 1 -14.63 -63.14 42.95
C MET A 1 -13.29 -62.40 43.08
N LYS A 2 -12.20 -63.01 43.57
CA LYS A 2 -10.89 -62.30 43.67
C LYS A 2 -10.31 -61.84 42.33
N THR A 3 -10.44 -62.65 41.27
CA THR A 3 -9.96 -62.35 39.91
C THR A 3 -10.74 -61.23 39.22
N GLU A 4 -12.07 -61.25 39.33
CA GLU A 4 -12.95 -60.19 38.85
C GLU A 4 -12.62 -58.84 39.53
N LEU A 5 -12.42 -58.87 40.85
CA LEU A 5 -12.07 -57.67 41.62
C LEU A 5 -10.70 -57.09 41.21
N SER A 6 -9.72 -57.95 40.88
CA SER A 6 -8.44 -57.49 40.36
C SER A 6 -8.52 -56.92 38.95
N SER A 7 -9.39 -57.46 38.09
CA SER A 7 -9.65 -56.92 36.75
C SER A 7 -10.23 -55.51 36.83
N VAL A 8 -11.30 -55.35 37.61
CA VAL A 8 -11.96 -54.05 37.81
C VAL A 8 -11.01 -53.02 38.41
N LYS A 9 -10.10 -53.43 39.29
CA LYS A 9 -9.06 -52.54 39.84
C LYS A 9 -8.08 -52.05 38.76
N ASN A 10 -7.69 -52.91 37.83
CA ASN A 10 -6.79 -52.52 36.74
C ASN A 10 -7.50 -51.58 35.76
N ASP A 11 -8.75 -51.87 35.39
CA ASP A 11 -9.56 -50.99 34.54
C ASP A 11 -9.73 -49.58 35.17
N LEU A 12 -9.91 -49.51 36.49
CA LEU A 12 -9.97 -48.25 37.24
C LEU A 12 -8.64 -47.48 37.24
N LEU A 13 -7.51 -48.18 37.27
CA LEU A 13 -6.19 -47.56 37.19
C LEU A 13 -5.93 -47.00 35.79
N ASP A 14 -6.27 -47.75 34.75
CA ASP A 14 -6.11 -47.34 33.35
C ASP A 14 -7.06 -46.18 33.01
N PHE A 15 -8.29 -46.21 33.53
CA PHE A 15 -9.22 -45.10 33.41
C PHE A 15 -8.68 -43.84 34.10
N ARG A 16 -8.12 -43.97 35.31
CA ARG A 16 -7.50 -42.84 36.02
C ARG A 16 -6.35 -42.23 35.22
N GLN A 17 -5.47 -43.04 34.65
CA GLN A 17 -4.38 -42.56 33.80
C GLN A 17 -4.90 -41.82 32.57
N SER A 18 -5.98 -42.32 31.97
CA SER A 18 -6.63 -41.68 30.82
C SER A 18 -7.22 -40.31 31.19
N VAL A 19 -7.82 -40.19 32.38
CA VAL A 19 -8.35 -38.92 32.89
C VAL A 19 -7.22 -37.93 33.21
N ASP A 20 -6.14 -38.37 33.86
CA ASP A 20 -4.99 -37.52 34.18
C ASP A 20 -4.32 -36.98 32.89
N PHE A 21 -4.20 -37.84 31.86
CA PHE A 21 -3.72 -37.45 30.54
C PHE A 21 -4.65 -36.43 29.88
N LEU A 22 -5.97 -36.68 29.90
CA LEU A 22 -6.94 -35.78 29.29
C LEU A 22 -6.97 -34.41 29.97
N SER A 23 -6.84 -34.38 31.30
CA SER A 23 -6.75 -33.13 32.07
C SER A 23 -5.52 -32.32 31.66
N THR A 24 -4.38 -32.99 31.51
CA THR A 24 -3.13 -32.33 31.08
C THR A 24 -3.26 -31.74 29.68
N MET A 25 -3.80 -32.53 28.74
CA MET A 25 -4.03 -32.06 27.37
C MET A 25 -5.02 -30.91 27.31
N HIS A 26 -6.07 -30.94 28.15
CA HIS A 26 -7.04 -29.87 28.24
C HIS A 26 -6.39 -28.55 28.67
N ASP A 27 -5.52 -28.59 29.69
CA ASP A 27 -4.80 -27.40 30.16
C ASP A 27 -3.84 -26.85 29.09
N GLU A 28 -3.17 -27.73 28.34
CA GLU A 28 -2.34 -27.35 27.20
C GLU A 28 -3.15 -26.67 26.08
N ILE A 29 -4.33 -27.21 25.76
CA ILE A 29 -5.23 -26.65 24.75
C ILE A 29 -5.71 -25.26 25.17
N ILE A 30 -6.12 -25.07 26.42
CA ILE A 30 -6.53 -23.76 26.94
C ILE A 30 -5.38 -22.76 26.81
N SER A 31 -4.17 -23.14 27.20
CA SER A 31 -2.99 -22.28 27.10
C SER A 31 -2.69 -21.89 25.65
N ALA A 32 -2.82 -22.83 24.71
CA ALA A 32 -2.62 -22.59 23.29
C ALA A 32 -3.68 -21.63 22.72
N ILE A 33 -4.96 -21.81 23.10
CA ILE A 33 -6.06 -20.93 22.69
C ILE A 33 -5.83 -19.50 23.19
N ASP A 34 -5.46 -19.35 24.46
CA ASP A 34 -5.18 -18.04 25.05
C ASP A 34 -4.03 -17.33 24.35
N THR A 35 -2.99 -18.08 23.99
CA THR A 35 -1.84 -17.56 23.26
C THR A 35 -2.23 -17.13 21.85
N LEU A 36 -2.99 -17.97 21.13
CA LEU A 36 -3.49 -17.66 19.79
C LEU A 36 -4.40 -16.43 19.81
N ALA A 37 -5.28 -16.31 20.79
CA ALA A 37 -6.16 -15.14 20.93
C ALA A 37 -5.36 -13.85 21.11
N LYS A 38 -4.31 -13.87 21.96
CA LYS A 38 -3.42 -12.72 22.18
C LYS A 38 -2.65 -12.33 20.93
N VAL A 39 -2.07 -13.32 20.24
CA VAL A 39 -1.31 -13.10 19.01
C VAL A 39 -2.22 -12.55 17.91
N ASN A 40 -3.42 -13.10 17.75
CA ASN A 40 -4.38 -12.65 16.75
C ASN A 40 -4.85 -11.20 17.02
N ALA A 41 -5.06 -10.83 18.28
CA ALA A 41 -5.38 -9.46 18.66
C ALA A 41 -4.24 -8.49 18.34
N LEU A 42 -2.98 -8.88 18.62
CA LEU A 42 -1.80 -8.08 18.29
C LEU A 42 -1.66 -7.88 16.78
N ILE A 43 -1.71 -8.96 16.00
CA ILE A 43 -1.60 -8.91 14.54
C ILE A 43 -2.70 -8.04 13.94
N SER A 44 -3.94 -8.18 14.42
CA SER A 44 -5.06 -7.36 13.96
C SER A 44 -4.81 -5.87 14.19
N ARG A 45 -4.31 -5.53 15.39
CA ARG A 45 -3.97 -4.14 15.72
C ARG A 45 -2.86 -3.59 14.83
N GLU A 46 -1.75 -4.33 14.69
CA GLU A 46 -0.62 -3.92 13.84
C GLU A 46 -1.05 -3.77 12.38
N TYR A 47 -1.92 -4.64 11.87
CA TYR A 47 -2.49 -4.53 10.53
C TYR A 47 -3.25 -3.21 10.34
N PHE A 48 -4.08 -2.81 11.30
CA PHE A 48 -4.83 -1.54 11.22
C PHE A 48 -3.89 -0.33 11.32
N GLU A 49 -2.91 -0.35 12.22
CA GLU A 49 -1.92 0.73 12.35
C GLU A 49 -1.11 0.90 11.05
N LEU A 50 -0.63 -0.21 10.48
CA LEU A 50 0.10 -0.19 9.22
C LEU A 50 -0.77 0.31 8.07
N LYS A 51 -1.99 -0.20 7.93
CA LYS A 51 -2.92 0.24 6.89
C LYS A 51 -3.24 1.73 6.99
N SER A 52 -3.44 2.23 8.20
CA SER A 52 -3.66 3.67 8.44
C SER A 52 -2.44 4.49 8.03
N THR A 53 -1.24 4.03 8.38
CA THR A 53 0.01 4.72 8.04
C THR A 53 0.23 4.77 6.53
N VAL A 54 -0.03 3.67 5.84
CA VAL A 54 0.04 3.62 4.37
C VAL A 54 -0.94 4.60 3.74
N SER A 55 -2.18 4.65 4.25
CA SER A 55 -3.18 5.61 3.74
C SER A 55 -2.72 7.06 3.92
N ASP A 56 -2.26 7.43 5.11
CA ASP A 56 -1.76 8.80 5.38
C ASP A 56 -0.58 9.17 4.48
N LEU A 57 0.38 8.25 4.30
CA LEU A 57 1.52 8.47 3.42
C LEU A 57 1.09 8.62 1.96
N SER A 58 0.14 7.82 1.49
CA SER A 58 -0.43 7.97 0.15
C SER A 58 -1.12 9.31 -0.04
N ASP A 59 -1.91 9.76 0.92
CA ASP A 59 -2.59 11.07 0.86
C ASP A 59 -1.58 12.21 0.85
N ARG A 60 -0.53 12.14 1.66
CA ARG A 60 0.56 13.13 1.67
C ARG A 60 1.33 13.15 0.35
N LEU A 61 1.61 11.99 -0.23
CA LEU A 61 2.28 11.88 -1.53
C LEU A 61 1.41 12.49 -2.64
N ASN A 62 0.12 12.16 -2.67
CA ASN A 62 -0.83 12.73 -3.62
C ASN A 62 -0.88 14.26 -3.51
N ASN A 63 -0.91 14.80 -2.30
CA ASN A 63 -0.88 16.25 -2.09
C ASN A 63 0.42 16.90 -2.61
N LEU A 64 1.57 16.26 -2.38
CA LEU A 64 2.86 16.76 -2.90
C LEU A 64 2.93 16.72 -4.43
N GLU A 65 2.42 15.66 -5.05
CA GLU A 65 2.33 15.56 -6.50
C GLU A 65 1.41 16.65 -7.07
N GLN A 66 0.24 16.85 -6.46
CA GLN A 66 -0.69 17.91 -6.86
C GLN A 66 -0.05 19.30 -6.72
N HIS A 67 0.62 19.59 -5.61
CA HIS A 67 1.32 20.86 -5.41
C HIS A 67 2.43 21.08 -6.46
N THR A 68 3.11 20.02 -6.89
CA THR A 68 4.13 20.09 -7.94
C THR A 68 3.51 20.37 -9.32
N LEU A 69 2.25 19.99 -9.53
CA LEU A 69 1.51 20.19 -10.77
C LEU A 69 0.59 21.41 -10.74
N GLU A 70 0.41 22.07 -9.60
CA GLU A 70 -0.56 23.17 -9.39
C GLU A 70 -0.36 24.33 -10.38
N HIS A 71 0.89 24.59 -10.77
CA HIS A 71 1.27 25.67 -11.67
C HIS A 71 1.45 25.20 -13.12
N ASN A 72 1.18 23.92 -13.41
CA ASN A 72 1.32 23.37 -14.75
C ASN A 72 0.03 23.58 -15.54
N LEU A 73 0.17 24.18 -16.71
CA LEU A 73 -0.95 24.36 -17.64
C LEU A 73 -0.91 23.28 -18.73
N GLU A 74 -1.97 22.47 -18.82
CA GLU A 74 -2.16 21.53 -19.92
C GLU A 74 -3.04 22.16 -21.02
N MET A 75 -2.50 22.27 -22.23
CA MET A 75 -3.24 22.70 -23.41
C MET A 75 -3.54 21.50 -24.30
N GLN A 76 -4.82 21.24 -24.57
CA GLN A 76 -5.27 20.16 -25.44
C GLN A 76 -5.86 20.69 -26.74
N GLY A 77 -5.78 19.91 -27.82
CA GLY A 77 -6.34 20.26 -29.13
C GLY A 77 -5.45 21.20 -29.97
N VAL A 78 -4.19 21.39 -29.59
CA VAL A 78 -3.20 22.12 -30.39
C VAL A 78 -2.68 21.21 -31.51
N PRO A 79 -2.79 21.60 -32.79
CA PRO A 79 -2.22 20.85 -33.91
C PRO A 79 -0.69 20.77 -33.82
N GLU A 80 -0.11 19.56 -33.97
CA GLU A 80 1.34 19.37 -33.88
C GLU A 80 2.06 19.80 -35.17
N HIS A 81 3.01 20.73 -35.06
CA HIS A 81 3.84 21.18 -36.19
C HIS A 81 5.33 20.90 -35.98
N HIS A 82 6.01 20.45 -37.04
CA HIS A 82 7.47 20.26 -37.04
C HIS A 82 8.15 21.64 -37.00
N ASN A 83 8.75 22.02 -35.85
CA ASN A 83 9.26 23.37 -35.48
C ASN A 83 8.24 24.35 -34.86
N GLU A 84 7.28 23.86 -34.11
CA GLU A 84 6.44 24.75 -33.30
C GLU A 84 7.21 25.42 -32.15
N ASN A 85 6.97 26.73 -31.95
CA ASN A 85 7.45 27.47 -30.79
C ASN A 85 6.32 27.56 -29.75
N LEU A 86 6.32 26.62 -28.81
CA LEU A 86 5.28 26.48 -27.79
C LEU A 86 5.12 27.73 -26.88
N PRO A 87 6.21 28.40 -26.41
CA PRO A 87 6.08 29.66 -25.68
C PRO A 87 5.36 30.75 -26.47
N ASN A 88 5.61 30.87 -27.77
CA ASN A 88 4.94 31.84 -28.62
C ASN A 88 3.44 31.52 -28.79
N LEU A 89 3.09 30.24 -28.94
CA LEU A 89 1.69 29.82 -28.96
C LEU A 89 0.99 30.20 -27.64
N LEU A 90 1.63 29.91 -26.51
CA LEU A 90 1.08 30.23 -25.19
C LEU A 90 0.86 31.75 -25.01
N LYS A 91 1.80 32.58 -25.46
CA LYS A 91 1.65 34.05 -25.49
C LYS A 91 0.50 34.50 -26.41
N GLN A 92 0.29 33.84 -27.55
CA GLN A 92 -0.85 34.14 -28.42
C GLN A 92 -2.16 33.80 -27.73
N CYS A 93 -2.25 32.64 -27.09
CA CYS A 93 -3.41 32.24 -26.29
C CYS A 93 -3.67 33.21 -25.12
N SER A 94 -2.63 33.65 -24.41
CA SER A 94 -2.78 34.61 -23.31
C SER A 94 -3.38 35.94 -23.78
N ARG A 95 -2.95 36.43 -24.95
CA ARG A 95 -3.48 37.67 -25.54
C ARG A 95 -4.96 37.56 -25.89
N VAL A 96 -5.43 36.39 -26.34
CA VAL A 96 -6.85 36.15 -26.63
C VAL A 96 -7.70 36.30 -25.36
N ILE A 97 -7.19 35.86 -24.21
CA ILE A 97 -7.88 36.00 -22.92
C ILE A 97 -7.60 37.36 -22.22
N GLY A 98 -6.92 38.30 -22.90
CA GLY A 98 -6.63 39.64 -22.37
C GLY A 98 -5.51 39.68 -21.33
N HIS A 99 -4.65 38.66 -21.27
CA HIS A 99 -3.53 38.59 -20.34
C HIS A 99 -2.19 38.66 -21.08
N ASP A 100 -1.28 39.51 -20.58
CA ASP A 100 0.08 39.62 -21.11
C ASP A 100 1.04 38.71 -20.33
N LEU A 101 1.29 37.53 -20.88
CA LEU A 101 2.17 36.54 -20.28
C LEU A 101 3.64 36.87 -20.57
N LYS A 102 4.42 37.10 -19.51
CA LYS A 102 5.87 37.30 -19.60
C LYS A 102 6.59 35.97 -19.80
N GLU A 103 7.63 35.98 -20.63
CA GLU A 103 8.41 34.77 -20.93
C GLU A 103 9.16 34.23 -19.71
N ASP A 104 9.65 35.13 -18.85
CA ASP A 104 10.33 34.78 -17.60
C ASP A 104 9.42 34.05 -16.59
N SER A 105 8.10 34.10 -16.80
CA SER A 105 7.12 33.37 -15.98
C SER A 105 6.93 31.92 -16.43
N ILE A 106 7.50 31.52 -17.57
CA ILE A 106 7.41 30.16 -18.11
C ILE A 106 8.68 29.40 -17.70
N VAL A 107 8.55 28.45 -16.78
CA VAL A 107 9.69 27.62 -16.32
C VAL A 107 10.10 26.59 -17.36
N GLU A 108 9.13 25.84 -17.90
CA GLU A 108 9.35 24.87 -18.96
C GLU A 108 8.09 24.76 -19.83
N CYS A 109 8.27 24.56 -21.13
CA CYS A 109 7.18 24.27 -22.05
C CYS A 109 7.60 23.10 -22.95
N SER A 110 6.77 22.06 -23.02
CA SER A 110 7.09 20.83 -23.77
C SER A 110 5.82 20.17 -24.28
N SER A 111 5.90 19.55 -25.46
CA SER A 111 4.79 18.75 -25.97
C SER A 111 4.75 17.39 -25.29
N ARG A 112 3.55 16.78 -25.22
CA ARG A 112 3.39 15.44 -24.63
C ARG A 112 4.23 14.39 -25.34
N THR A 113 4.41 14.51 -26.66
CA THR A 113 5.27 13.63 -27.47
C THR A 113 6.74 13.71 -27.04
N GLN A 114 7.24 14.91 -26.74
CA GLN A 114 8.62 15.13 -26.27
C GLN A 114 8.83 14.58 -24.85
N LEU A 115 7.86 14.81 -23.96
CA LEU A 115 7.90 14.29 -22.59
C LEU A 115 7.92 12.76 -22.55
N VAL A 116 7.10 12.11 -23.38
CA VAL A 116 7.08 10.64 -23.49
C VAL A 116 8.40 10.08 -24.01
N ARG A 117 9.03 10.75 -24.99
CA ARG A 117 10.36 10.36 -25.49
C ARG A 117 11.45 10.49 -24.41
N ARG A 118 11.40 11.56 -23.60
CA ARG A 118 12.33 11.76 -22.48
C ARG A 118 12.18 10.69 -21.40
N ARG A 119 10.95 10.34 -21.01
CA ARG A 119 10.67 9.28 -20.02
C ARG A 119 11.23 7.93 -20.48
N LYS A 120 10.95 7.54 -21.73
CA LYS A 120 11.50 6.30 -22.29
C LYS A 120 13.03 6.27 -22.22
N ASN A 121 13.72 7.36 -22.53
CA ASN A 121 15.18 7.40 -22.46
C ASN A 121 15.72 7.28 -21.02
N PHE A 122 14.97 7.71 -20.00
CA PHE A 122 15.37 7.56 -18.60
C PHE A 122 15.25 6.11 -18.13
N ASP A 123 14.17 5.42 -18.50
CA ASP A 123 13.94 4.02 -18.10
C ASP A 123 14.99 3.05 -18.69
N ILE A 124 15.48 3.32 -19.90
CA ILE A 124 16.53 2.52 -20.56
C ILE A 124 17.89 2.67 -19.83
N ASN A 125 18.16 3.83 -19.24
CA ASN A 125 19.42 4.11 -18.54
C ASN A 125 19.44 3.60 -17.09
N LEU A 126 18.29 3.30 -16.48
CA LEU A 126 18.20 2.70 -15.14
C LEU A 126 18.36 1.16 -15.14
N HIS A 127 18.25 0.53 -16.31
CA HIS A 127 18.38 -0.92 -16.50
C HIS A 127 19.65 -1.30 -17.28
N GLY A 128 20.59 -0.37 -17.45
CA GLY A 128 21.89 -0.55 -18.11
C GLY A 128 23.06 -0.59 -17.14
#